data_AF-A0A409WSI0-F1
#
_entry.id   AF-A0A409WSI0-F1
#
_cell.length_a   1.000
_cell.length_b   1.000
_cell.length_c   1.000
_cell.angle_alpha   90.00
_cell.angle_beta   90.00
_cell.angle_gamma   90.00
#
_symmetry.space_group_name_H-M   'P 1'
#
loop_
_entity.id
_entity.type
_entity.pdbx_description
1 polymer ?
#
loop_
_entity_poly.entity_id
_entity_poly.type
_entity_poly.pdbx_seq_one_letter_code
_entity_poly.pdbx_strand_id
1 'polypeptide(L)'
;MAEPVMRERMRDPSIPSYTTTFTNPWVWSLVVLRSEKDGFKAGDYLYGLTVCEAYTVRPYVDGMGTRHVDMDSLALQVVPNPNGLYPLSNYTSIIETPGLTTFAAMEGIIDGKEVRQRSPLSRQF
;
A
#
# COMPACT_ATOMS: atom_id res chain seq x y z
N MET A 1 -4.56 -10.55 2.40
CA MET A 1 -5.99 -10.53 2.79
C MET A 1 -6.77 -11.16 1.64
N ALA A 2 -7.49 -12.26 1.87
CA ALA A 2 -8.33 -12.86 0.85
C ALA A 2 -9.61 -12.01 0.67
N GLU A 3 -9.93 -11.69 -0.57
CA GLU A 3 -11.09 -10.90 -0.99
C GLU A 3 -12.39 -11.43 -0.33
N PRO A 4 -13.22 -10.57 0.31
CA PRO A 4 -14.44 -11.00 1.01
C PRO A 4 -15.40 -11.84 0.14
N VAL A 5 -15.48 -11.52 -1.16
CA VAL A 5 -16.31 -12.21 -2.15
C VAL A 5 -15.84 -13.67 -2.37
N MET A 6 -14.53 -13.92 -2.35
CA MET A 6 -13.98 -15.28 -2.46
C MET A 6 -14.27 -16.12 -1.22
N ARG A 7 -14.32 -15.49 -0.03
CA ARG A 7 -14.64 -16.17 1.23
C ARG A 7 -16.11 -16.58 1.30
N GLU A 8 -17.02 -15.77 0.76
CA GLU A 8 -18.45 -16.08 0.72
C GLU A 8 -18.76 -17.31 -0.16
N ARG A 9 -17.97 -17.57 -1.20
CA ARG A 9 -18.13 -18.75 -2.07
C ARG A 9 -17.76 -20.09 -1.42
N MET A 10 -16.98 -20.07 -0.34
CA MET A 10 -16.56 -21.29 0.39
C MET A 10 -17.32 -21.49 1.71
N ARG A 11 -18.28 -20.61 2.04
CA ARG A 11 -19.05 -20.68 3.29
C ARG A 11 -20.47 -21.17 3.02
N ASP A 12 -21.03 -21.88 3.99
CA ASP A 12 -22.44 -22.29 3.96
C ASP A 12 -23.34 -21.04 3.91
N PRO A 13 -24.17 -20.88 2.88
CA PRO A 13 -25.03 -19.70 2.70
C PRO A 13 -26.13 -19.59 3.76
N SER A 14 -26.40 -20.64 4.53
CA SER A 14 -27.41 -20.63 5.60
C SER A 14 -26.96 -19.89 6.87
N ILE A 15 -25.67 -19.61 7.02
CA ILE A 15 -25.11 -18.97 8.22
C ILE A 15 -24.99 -17.46 7.97
N PRO A 16 -25.73 -16.60 8.70
CA PRO A 16 -25.63 -15.16 8.54
C PRO A 16 -24.22 -14.68 8.91
N SER A 17 -23.61 -13.94 7.99
CA SER A 17 -22.28 -13.35 8.18
C SER A 17 -22.45 -11.91 8.67
N TYR A 18 -21.95 -11.59 9.86
CA TYR A 18 -21.93 -10.22 10.41
C TYR A 18 -20.73 -9.40 9.92
N THR A 19 -19.96 -9.91 8.96
CA THR A 19 -18.87 -9.15 8.37
C THR A 19 -19.49 -8.06 7.50
N THR A 20 -19.19 -6.81 7.79
CA THR A 20 -19.63 -5.69 6.96
C THR A 20 -19.07 -5.88 5.56
N THR A 21 -19.94 -5.86 4.55
CA THR A 21 -19.51 -5.81 3.16
C THR A 21 -18.63 -4.58 3.03
N PHE A 22 -17.35 -4.77 2.69
CA PHE A 22 -16.42 -3.66 2.51
C PHE A 22 -16.83 -2.94 1.22
N THR A 23 -17.75 -2.00 1.33
CA THR A 23 -18.37 -1.30 0.20
C THR A 23 -17.46 -0.26 -0.43
N ASN A 24 -16.32 0.04 0.21
CA ASN A 24 -15.45 1.10 -0.24
C ASN A 24 -14.09 0.54 -0.68
N PRO A 25 -13.93 0.14 -1.95
CA PRO A 25 -12.65 -0.30 -2.44
C PRO A 25 -11.64 0.84 -2.30
N TRP A 26 -10.39 0.49 -1.96
CA TRP A 26 -9.29 1.44 -1.95
C TRP A 26 -8.51 1.30 -3.26
N VAL A 27 -8.13 2.43 -3.83
CA VAL A 27 -7.25 2.48 -5.00
C VAL A 27 -5.91 3.02 -4.55
N TRP A 28 -4.87 2.56 -5.23
CA TRP A 28 -3.49 2.86 -4.90
C TRP A 28 -2.80 3.77 -5.92
N SER A 29 -3.31 3.87 -7.14
CA SER A 29 -2.72 4.64 -8.23
C SER A 29 -3.66 5.73 -8.74
N LEU A 30 -3.11 6.92 -8.96
CA LEU A 30 -3.84 8.13 -9.32
C LEU A 30 -3.09 8.94 -10.38
N VAL A 31 -3.83 9.70 -11.18
CA VAL A 31 -3.27 10.70 -12.11
C VAL A 31 -3.69 12.09 -11.66
N VAL A 32 -2.72 13.00 -11.54
CA VAL A 32 -3.00 14.39 -11.22
C VAL A 32 -3.63 15.08 -12.42
N LEU A 33 -4.87 15.53 -12.28
CA LEU A 33 -5.54 16.34 -13.31
C LEU A 33 -5.27 17.83 -13.13
N ARG A 34 -5.22 18.28 -11.87
CA ARG A 34 -4.93 19.65 -11.46
C ARG A 34 -4.32 19.63 -10.07
N SER A 35 -3.31 20.48 -9.87
CA SER A 35 -2.68 20.69 -8.57
C SER A 35 -2.48 22.18 -8.35
N GLU A 36 -2.66 22.62 -7.10
CA GLU A 36 -2.31 23.97 -6.65
C GLU A 36 -1.07 23.97 -5.74
N LYS A 37 -0.58 22.79 -5.35
CA LYS A 37 0.61 22.61 -4.51
C LYS A 37 1.87 22.50 -5.37
N ASP A 38 2.92 23.20 -4.96
CA ASP A 38 4.25 23.10 -5.56
C ASP A 38 4.81 21.67 -5.40
N GLY A 39 5.33 21.12 -6.50
CA GLY A 39 5.88 19.76 -6.55
C GLY A 39 4.98 18.73 -7.23
N PHE A 40 3.70 19.05 -7.47
CA PHE A 40 2.79 18.21 -8.25
C PHE A 40 2.32 18.94 -9.50
N LYS A 41 2.43 18.30 -10.67
CA LYS A 41 2.01 18.84 -11.95
C LYS A 41 0.90 17.97 -12.55
N ALA A 42 0.07 18.58 -13.38
CA ALA A 42 -0.92 17.84 -14.14
C ALA A 42 -0.20 16.81 -15.05
N GLY A 43 -0.68 15.57 -15.01
CA GLY A 43 -0.07 14.44 -15.69
C GLY A 43 0.90 13.61 -14.83
N ASP A 44 1.24 14.07 -13.61
CA ASP A 44 2.03 13.26 -12.69
C ASP A 44 1.22 12.06 -12.19
N TYR A 45 1.92 10.94 -12.00
CA TYR A 45 1.35 9.74 -11.40
C TYR A 45 1.66 9.73 -9.91
N LEU A 46 0.62 9.52 -9.11
CA LEU A 46 0.72 9.41 -7.66
C LEU A 46 0.42 8.00 -7.20
N TYR A 47 1.20 7.57 -6.21
CA TYR A 47 0.97 6.34 -5.47
C TYR A 47 0.48 6.67 -4.07
N GLY A 48 -0.65 6.08 -3.68
CA GLY A 48 -1.29 6.42 -2.42
C GLY A 48 -2.62 5.76 -2.15
N LEU A 49 -2.93 5.60 -0.87
CA LEU A 49 -4.23 5.09 -0.44
C LEU A 49 -5.31 6.17 -0.66
N THR A 50 -6.23 5.88 -1.57
CA THR A 50 -7.39 6.72 -1.87
C THR A 50 -8.68 5.91 -1.96
N VAL A 51 -9.81 6.60 -1.95
CA VAL A 51 -11.13 6.02 -2.18
C VAL A 51 -11.27 5.65 -3.65
N CYS A 52 -11.89 4.50 -3.95
CA CYS A 52 -12.16 4.05 -5.32
C CYS A 52 -13.29 4.87 -5.97
N GLU A 53 -12.94 6.06 -6.41
CA GLU A 53 -13.81 6.95 -7.16
C GLU A 53 -13.12 7.34 -8.48
N ALA A 54 -13.91 7.70 -9.50
CA ALA A 54 -13.36 8.13 -10.78
C ALA A 54 -12.54 9.42 -10.66
N TYR A 55 -12.92 10.30 -9.72
CA TYR A 55 -12.25 11.55 -9.44
C TYR A 55 -12.37 11.84 -7.95
N THR A 56 -11.23 12.09 -7.29
CA THR A 56 -11.19 12.51 -5.89
C THR A 56 -10.52 13.87 -5.78
N VAL A 57 -11.17 14.81 -5.10
CA VAL A 57 -10.55 16.07 -4.70
C VAL A 57 -9.98 15.88 -3.30
N ARG A 58 -8.65 15.91 -3.20
CA ARG A 58 -7.97 15.81 -1.90
C ARG A 58 -7.56 17.21 -1.46
N PRO A 59 -8.12 17.75 -0.36
CA PRO A 59 -7.59 18.97 0.21
C PRO A 59 -6.17 18.70 0.72
N TYR A 60 -5.22 19.57 0.41
CA TYR A 60 -3.90 19.55 1.03
C TYR A 60 -4.08 19.92 2.51
N VAL A 61 -4.07 18.91 3.38
CA VAL A 61 -4.16 19.16 4.82
C VAL A 61 -2.74 19.21 5.33
N ASP A 62 -2.13 20.39 5.26
CA ASP A 62 -0.91 20.68 6.00
C ASP A 62 -1.27 20.62 7.51
N GLY A 63 -1.11 19.42 8.10
CA GLY A 63 -1.11 19.15 9.54
C GLY A 63 -2.27 19.73 10.38
N MET A 64 -3.36 18.98 10.53
CA MET A 64 -4.31 19.18 11.64
C MET A 64 -4.12 18.10 12.72
N GLY A 65 -3.35 18.44 13.77
CA GLY A 65 -3.61 18.02 15.14
C GLY A 65 -3.22 16.62 15.62
N THR A 66 -2.14 16.57 16.42
CA THR A 66 -1.76 15.60 17.49
C THR A 66 -0.87 14.39 17.20
N ARG A 67 -0.51 14.07 15.95
CA ARG A 67 0.72 13.31 15.67
C ARG A 67 1.34 13.88 14.40
N HIS A 68 2.51 14.51 14.53
CA HIS A 68 3.32 15.02 13.42
C HIS A 68 3.77 13.86 12.52
N VAL A 69 2.88 13.43 11.65
CA VAL A 69 3.21 12.66 10.48
C VAL A 69 2.60 13.42 9.33
N ASP A 70 3.46 13.96 8.49
CA ASP A 70 3.07 14.68 7.30
C ASP A 70 2.34 13.68 6.40
N MET A 71 1.01 13.63 6.54
CA MET A 71 0.18 12.62 5.88
C MET A 71 0.26 12.76 4.36
N ASP A 72 0.57 13.94 3.85
CA ASP A 72 0.83 14.17 2.42
C ASP A 72 2.09 13.42 1.95
N SER A 73 3.13 13.33 2.79
CA SER A 73 4.38 12.62 2.49
C SER A 73 4.23 11.09 2.58
N LEU A 74 3.32 10.60 3.44
CA LEU A 74 3.01 9.17 3.54
C LEU A 74 1.93 8.70 2.56
N ALA A 75 1.03 9.58 2.14
CA ALA A 75 -0.15 9.16 1.42
C ALA A 75 -0.08 9.32 -0.09
N LEU A 76 0.75 10.22 -0.64
CA LEU A 76 0.86 10.38 -2.09
C LEU A 76 2.31 10.68 -2.49
N GLN A 77 3.00 9.66 -3.02
CA GLN A 77 4.35 9.80 -3.55
C GLN A 77 4.30 9.91 -5.07
N VAL A 78 5.08 10.84 -5.63
CA VAL A 78 5.25 10.94 -7.08
C VAL A 78 6.00 9.71 -7.56
N VAL A 79 5.37 8.96 -8.45
CA VAL A 79 5.98 7.78 -9.04
C VAL A 79 6.93 8.24 -10.15
N PRO A 80 8.24 7.96 -10.06
CA PRO A 80 9.17 8.27 -11.13
C PRO A 80 8.88 7.33 -12.32
N ASN A 81 8.14 7.85 -13.29
CA ASN A 81 7.87 7.17 -14.55
C ASN A 81 8.40 7.99 -15.74
N PRO A 82 9.74 8.09 -15.91
CA PRO A 82 10.29 8.78 -17.06
C PRO A 82 9.81 8.06 -18.33
N ASN A 83 8.99 8.75 -19.14
CA ASN A 83 8.51 8.30 -20.45
C ASN A 83 7.51 7.13 -20.48
N GLY A 84 6.86 6.77 -19.37
CA GLY A 84 5.88 5.68 -19.39
C GLY A 84 6.51 4.29 -19.57
N LEU A 85 7.77 4.11 -19.17
CA LEU A 85 8.54 2.88 -19.37
C LEU A 85 7.89 1.62 -18.79
N TYR A 86 7.07 1.77 -17.75
CA TYR A 86 6.38 0.66 -17.10
C TYR A 86 4.86 0.83 -17.17
N PRO A 87 4.12 -0.27 -17.43
CA PRO A 87 2.67 -0.30 -17.27
C PRO A 87 2.28 0.13 -15.86
N LEU A 88 1.21 0.92 -15.73
CA LEU A 88 0.71 1.39 -14.43
C LEU A 88 0.37 0.25 -13.46
N SER A 89 0.02 -0.92 -13.99
CA SER A 89 -0.21 -2.14 -13.21
C SER A 89 1.01 -2.61 -12.43
N ASN A 90 2.23 -2.34 -12.92
CA ASN A 90 3.46 -2.78 -12.26
C ASN A 90 3.72 -1.98 -10.99
N TYR A 91 3.34 -0.70 -11.02
CA TYR A 91 3.35 0.15 -9.85
C TYR A 91 2.41 -0.46 -8.81
N THR A 92 1.14 -0.74 -9.12
CA THR A 92 0.17 -1.37 -8.19
C THR A 92 0.51 -2.76 -7.62
N SER A 93 1.64 -3.37 -8.03
CA SER A 93 2.01 -4.73 -7.65
C SER A 93 3.46 -4.83 -7.16
N ILE A 94 4.40 -5.07 -8.09
CA ILE A 94 5.78 -5.48 -7.75
C ILE A 94 6.62 -4.31 -7.27
N ILE A 95 6.34 -3.09 -7.73
CA ILE A 95 7.19 -1.93 -7.42
C ILE A 95 6.73 -1.23 -6.13
N GLU A 96 5.47 -1.39 -5.73
CA GLU A 96 4.89 -0.71 -4.56
C GLU A 96 4.80 -1.62 -3.32
N THR A 97 3.79 -1.42 -2.47
CA THR A 97 3.67 -2.05 -1.16
C THR A 97 3.70 -3.58 -1.19
N PRO A 98 3.05 -4.30 -2.13
CA PRO A 98 3.14 -5.77 -2.16
C PRO A 98 4.57 -6.26 -2.42
N GLY A 99 5.28 -5.62 -3.36
CA GLY A 99 6.68 -5.90 -3.64
C GLY A 99 7.61 -5.57 -2.47
N LEU A 100 7.47 -4.36 -1.90
CA LEU A 100 8.25 -3.93 -0.75
C LEU A 100 8.01 -4.82 0.48
N THR A 101 6.76 -5.23 0.73
CA THR A 101 6.42 -6.14 1.83
C THR A 101 7.11 -7.49 1.63
N THR A 102 7.08 -8.02 0.40
CA THR A 102 7.73 -9.30 0.09
C THR A 102 9.24 -9.21 0.27
N PHE A 103 9.85 -8.12 -0.22
CA PHE A 103 11.27 -7.86 -0.09
C PHE A 103 11.69 -7.75 1.39
N ALA A 104 11.04 -6.89 2.16
CA ALA A 104 11.34 -6.68 3.58
C ALA A 104 11.11 -7.95 4.41
N ALA A 105 10.06 -8.72 4.11
CA ALA A 105 9.83 -10.00 4.77
C ALA A 105 10.94 -11.01 4.47
N MET A 106 11.43 -11.06 3.23
CA MET A 106 12.49 -11.97 2.83
C MET A 106 13.83 -11.59 3.45
N GLU A 107 14.20 -10.31 3.44
CA GLU A 107 15.41 -9.82 4.12
C GLU A 107 15.36 -10.13 5.61
N GLY A 108 14.24 -9.84 6.28
CA GLY A 108 14.07 -10.18 7.70
C GLY A 108 14.23 -11.67 8.01
N ILE A 109 13.81 -12.56 7.10
CA ILE A 109 14.01 -14.01 7.24
C ILE A 109 15.48 -14.40 7.04
N ILE A 110 16.16 -13.78 6.07
CA ILE A 110 17.58 -14.05 5.78
C ILE A 110 18.45 -13.61 6.97
N ASP A 111 18.26 -12.38 7.44
CA ASP A 111 19.02 -11.83 8.58
C ASP A 111 18.75 -12.62 9.86
N GLY A 112 17.50 -13.02 10.10
CA GLY A 112 17.13 -13.87 11.22
C GLY A 112 17.78 -15.25 11.19
N LYS A 113 18.07 -15.80 9.99
CA LYS A 113 18.80 -17.07 9.84
C LYS A 113 20.29 -16.91 10.12
N GLU A 114 20.90 -15.79 9.70
CA GLU A 114 22.32 -15.53 10.00
C GLU A 114 22.58 -15.41 11.51
N VAL A 115 21.72 -14.71 12.24
CA VAL A 115 21.83 -14.58 13.71
C VAL A 115 21.72 -15.95 14.40
N ARG A 116 20.85 -16.83 13.90
CA ARG A 116 20.64 -18.18 14.45
C ARG A 116 21.78 -19.15 14.11
N GLN A 117 22.49 -18.95 13.01
CA GLN A 117 23.68 -19.74 12.66
C GLN A 117 24.95 -19.27 13.39
N ARG A 118 25.03 -17.99 13.75
CA ARG A 118 26.15 -17.43 14.53
C ARG A 118 26.08 -17.69 16.05
N SER A 119 25.04 -18.37 16.54
CA SER A 119 24.99 -18.87 17.92
C SER A 119 25.29 -20.38 18.00
N PRO A 120 26.56 -20.82 17.95
CA PRO A 120 26.90 -22.16 18.37
C PRO A 120 27.01 -22.19 19.91
N LEU A 121 26.25 -23.10 20.52
CA LEU A 121 26.55 -23.71 21.82
C LEU A 121 26.60 -22.76 23.05
N SER A 122 25.42 -22.46 23.60
CA SER A 122 25.25 -22.30 25.05
C SER A 122 24.09 -23.17 25.55
N ARG A 123 24.11 -24.47 25.23
CA ARG A 123 23.35 -25.47 25.99
C ARG A 123 24.22 -25.94 27.14
N GLN A 124 23.93 -25.41 28.31
CA GLN A 124 24.35 -25.93 29.60
C GLN A 124 23.76 -27.35 29.78
N PHE A 125 24.62 -28.34 29.96
CA PHE A 125 24.53 -29.42 30.95
C PHE A 125 25.96 -29.93 31.19
#